data_AF-A0A658BNB1-F1
#
_entry.id   AF-A0A658BNB1-F1
#
_cell.length_a   1.000
_cell.length_b   1.000
_cell.length_c   1.000
_cell.angle_alpha   90.00
_cell.angle_beta   90.00
_cell.angle_gamma   90.00
#
_symmetry.space_group_name_H-M   'P 1'
#
loop_
_entity.id
_entity.type
_entity.pdbx_description
1 polymer ?
#
loop_
_entity_poly.entity_id
_entity_poly.type
_entity_poly.pdbx_seq_one_letter_code
_entity_poly.pdbx_strand_id
1 'polypeptide(L)'
;CLSLEEWKNTFSEWIEHGDPEALLNSTIFFDFRPLWGNAGLAEALRAWLMPHAAANPRFLHQMAANALRNRPPLGMVRDFVVDGGTLDLKLNGVSPFVDAARIFSLAAGVAATNTAQRLRLAAPVLKIPAAEVEGWIVALHFIQLLRLRHQHELSGAAEAGTGNRINPDQLNDLDRRILKEAFRQARKLQARLAMDYHL
;
A
#
# COMPACT_ATOMS: atom_id res chain seq x y z
N CYS A 1 11.21 -15.77 20.49
CA CYS A 1 11.63 -15.61 19.08
C CYS A 1 11.27 -16.88 18.34
N LEU A 2 10.80 -16.76 17.10
CA LEU A 2 10.54 -17.92 16.24
C LEU A 2 11.78 -18.27 15.42
N SER A 3 11.99 -19.56 15.19
CA SER A 3 12.94 -20.13 14.24
C SER A 3 12.49 -19.86 12.79
N LEU A 4 13.38 -20.12 11.83
CA LEU A 4 13.05 -20.00 10.41
C LEU A 4 11.89 -20.92 10.01
N GLU A 5 11.83 -22.13 10.56
CA GLU A 5 10.77 -23.10 10.27
C GLU A 5 9.43 -22.66 10.87
N GLU A 6 9.41 -22.20 12.12
CA GLU A 6 8.21 -21.63 12.72
C GLU A 6 7.70 -20.42 11.94
N TRP A 7 8.58 -19.53 11.48
CA TRP A 7 8.18 -18.43 10.59
C TRP A 7 7.57 -18.91 9.28
N LYS A 8 8.17 -19.92 8.61
CA LYS A 8 7.58 -20.49 7.39
C LYS A 8 6.17 -21.02 7.67
N ASN A 9 5.97 -21.75 8.76
CA ASN A 9 4.66 -22.28 9.14
C ASN A 9 3.65 -21.16 9.39
N THR A 10 4.03 -20.10 10.10
CA THR A 10 3.17 -18.92 10.31
C THR A 10 2.74 -18.27 8.99
N PHE A 11 3.67 -18.11 8.04
CA PHE A 11 3.33 -17.55 6.72
C PHE A 11 2.45 -18.50 5.90
N SER A 12 2.68 -19.82 5.96
CA SER A 12 1.81 -20.81 5.32
C SER A 12 0.39 -20.69 5.82
N GLU A 13 0.19 -20.63 7.14
CA GLU A 13 -1.14 -20.48 7.74
C GLU A 13 -1.86 -19.24 7.24
N TRP A 14 -1.16 -18.10 7.18
CA TRP A 14 -1.74 -16.85 6.65
C TRP A 14 -2.12 -16.95 5.17
N ILE A 15 -1.28 -17.59 4.35
CA ILE A 15 -1.51 -17.81 2.92
C ILE A 15 -2.66 -18.80 2.68
N GLU A 16 -2.82 -19.81 3.55
CA GLU A 16 -3.79 -20.88 3.39
C GLU A 16 -5.17 -20.55 3.97
N HIS A 17 -5.26 -19.80 5.06
CA HIS A 17 -6.55 -19.57 5.72
C HIS A 17 -7.18 -18.24 5.32
N GLY A 18 -6.36 -17.19 5.12
CA GLY A 18 -6.80 -15.91 4.57
C GLY A 18 -7.92 -15.23 5.37
N ASP A 19 -8.02 -15.50 6.68
CA ASP A 19 -8.93 -14.79 7.57
C ASP A 19 -8.51 -13.30 7.74
N PRO A 20 -9.37 -12.43 8.30
CA PRO A 20 -9.06 -11.00 8.40
C PRO A 20 -7.77 -10.68 9.17
N GLU A 21 -7.43 -11.48 10.19
CA GLU A 21 -6.22 -11.29 10.99
C GLU A 21 -4.98 -11.73 10.21
N ALA A 22 -5.07 -12.87 9.51
CA ALA A 22 -4.07 -13.34 8.57
C ALA A 22 -3.81 -12.33 7.43
N LEU A 23 -4.86 -11.69 6.90
CA LEU A 23 -4.73 -10.65 5.89
C LEU A 23 -4.04 -9.41 6.46
N LEU A 24 -4.43 -8.94 7.66
CA LEU A 24 -3.76 -7.83 8.33
C LEU A 24 -2.28 -8.15 8.59
N ASN A 25 -1.99 -9.31 9.15
CA ASN A 25 -0.62 -9.76 9.39
C ASN A 25 0.16 -9.85 8.08
N SER A 26 -0.46 -10.34 7.00
CA SER A 26 0.20 -10.40 5.70
C SER A 26 0.60 -9.01 5.17
N THR A 27 -0.22 -7.98 5.39
CA THR A 27 0.13 -6.61 5.00
C THR A 27 1.29 -6.02 5.80
N ILE A 28 1.60 -6.56 6.97
CA ILE A 28 2.68 -6.05 7.84
C ILE A 28 3.94 -6.89 7.64
N PHE A 29 3.82 -8.20 7.79
CA PHE A 29 4.97 -9.09 7.87
C PHE A 29 5.62 -9.38 6.52
N PHE A 30 4.91 -9.30 5.38
CA PHE A 30 5.53 -9.49 4.06
C PHE A 30 6.56 -8.38 3.70
N ASP A 31 6.60 -7.29 4.49
CA ASP A 31 7.55 -6.19 4.34
C ASP A 31 8.75 -6.31 5.27
N PHE A 32 8.98 -7.48 5.89
CA PHE A 32 10.12 -7.70 6.79
C PHE A 32 11.45 -7.32 6.12
N ARG A 33 12.41 -6.84 6.90
CA ARG A 33 13.78 -6.55 6.45
C ARG A 33 14.76 -6.98 7.53
N PRO A 34 15.89 -7.63 7.18
CA PRO A 34 16.93 -7.89 8.16
C PRO A 34 17.48 -6.55 8.67
N LEU A 35 17.40 -6.32 9.98
CA LEU A 35 17.92 -5.11 10.63
C LEU A 35 19.21 -5.40 11.40
N TRP A 36 19.29 -6.56 12.04
CA TRP A 36 20.43 -6.97 12.85
C TRP A 36 20.52 -8.51 12.91
N GLY A 37 21.73 -9.05 13.09
CA GLY A 37 21.98 -10.49 13.18
C GLY A 37 22.24 -11.15 11.82
N ASN A 38 21.91 -12.44 11.70
CA ASN A 38 22.15 -13.19 10.47
C ASN A 38 21.08 -12.89 9.40
N ALA A 39 21.44 -12.03 8.44
CA ALA A 39 20.56 -11.65 7.31
C ALA A 39 20.13 -12.84 6.45
N GLY A 40 20.94 -13.92 6.39
CA GLY A 40 20.63 -15.12 5.62
C GLY A 40 19.34 -15.83 6.05
N LEU A 41 18.91 -15.66 7.30
CA LEU A 41 17.62 -16.19 7.76
C LEU A 41 16.44 -15.46 7.10
N ALA A 42 16.51 -14.14 7.00
CA ALA A 42 15.48 -13.33 6.34
C ALA A 42 15.48 -13.57 4.82
N GLU A 43 16.67 -13.71 4.21
CA GLU A 43 16.81 -14.03 2.80
C GLU A 43 16.25 -15.41 2.47
N ALA A 44 16.57 -16.44 3.27
CA ALA A 44 16.03 -17.78 3.12
C ALA A 44 14.50 -17.81 3.29
N LEU A 45 13.96 -17.06 4.27
CA LEU A 45 12.53 -16.92 4.45
C LEU A 45 11.89 -16.26 3.22
N ARG A 46 12.48 -15.19 2.68
CA ARG A 46 11.95 -14.49 1.50
C ARG A 46 11.98 -15.37 0.26
N ALA A 47 13.09 -16.08 0.03
CA ALA A 47 13.26 -16.99 -1.10
C ALA A 47 12.22 -18.12 -1.07
N TRP A 48 11.85 -18.59 0.12
CA TRP A 48 10.75 -19.53 0.28
C TRP A 48 9.38 -18.85 0.09
N LEU A 49 9.13 -17.70 0.72
CA LEU A 49 7.82 -17.04 0.76
C LEU A 49 7.31 -16.58 -0.60
N MET A 50 8.18 -15.97 -1.42
CA MET A 50 7.80 -15.36 -2.69
C MET A 50 7.09 -16.32 -3.65
N PRO A 51 7.66 -17.50 -4.01
CA PRO A 51 6.98 -18.45 -4.89
C PRO A 51 5.71 -19.03 -4.26
N HIS A 52 5.65 -19.23 -2.93
CA HIS A 52 4.48 -19.79 -2.26
C HIS A 52 3.29 -18.82 -2.30
N ALA A 53 3.53 -17.53 -2.06
CA ALA A 53 2.50 -16.50 -2.17
C ALA A 53 2.03 -16.30 -3.61
N ALA A 54 2.96 -16.27 -4.57
CA ALA A 54 2.64 -16.13 -6.00
C ALA A 54 1.81 -17.32 -6.54
N ALA A 55 2.05 -18.53 -6.02
CA ALA A 55 1.35 -19.75 -6.40
C ALA A 55 -0.06 -19.89 -5.78
N ASN A 56 -0.53 -18.93 -4.96
CA ASN A 56 -1.84 -18.99 -4.31
C ASN A 56 -2.77 -17.85 -4.79
N PRO A 57 -3.51 -18.05 -5.91
CA PRO A 57 -4.42 -17.04 -6.45
C PRO A 57 -5.53 -16.62 -5.48
N ARG A 58 -6.00 -17.55 -4.64
CA ARG A 58 -7.06 -17.28 -3.65
C ARG A 58 -6.57 -16.26 -2.60
N PHE A 59 -5.35 -16.46 -2.09
CA PHE A 59 -4.73 -15.52 -1.17
C PHE A 59 -4.59 -14.12 -1.78
N LEU A 60 -4.06 -14.03 -3.01
CA LEU A 60 -3.92 -12.75 -3.71
C LEU A 60 -5.28 -12.06 -3.97
N HIS A 61 -6.31 -12.83 -4.32
CA HIS A 61 -7.68 -12.32 -4.47
C HIS A 61 -8.23 -11.78 -3.13
N GLN A 62 -8.04 -12.49 -2.02
CA GLN A 62 -8.45 -12.02 -0.69
C GLN A 62 -7.70 -10.74 -0.28
N MET A 63 -6.40 -10.65 -0.55
CA MET A 63 -5.63 -9.43 -0.31
C MET A 63 -6.16 -8.26 -1.15
N ALA A 64 -6.45 -8.49 -2.43
CA ALA A 64 -7.02 -7.47 -3.31
C ALA A 64 -8.40 -7.01 -2.82
N ALA A 65 -9.29 -7.94 -2.45
CA ALA A 65 -10.61 -7.63 -1.90
C ALA A 65 -10.51 -6.79 -0.63
N ASN A 66 -9.56 -7.11 0.26
CA ASN A 66 -9.31 -6.32 1.46
C ASN A 66 -8.78 -4.91 1.14
N ALA A 67 -7.79 -4.80 0.25
CA ALA A 67 -7.21 -3.52 -0.16
C ALA A 67 -8.26 -2.58 -0.79
N LEU A 68 -9.20 -3.12 -1.56
CA LEU A 68 -10.26 -2.35 -2.25
C LEU A 68 -11.35 -1.82 -1.30
N ARG A 69 -11.43 -2.29 -0.05
CA ARG A 69 -12.33 -1.73 0.97
C ARG A 69 -11.96 -0.30 1.34
N ASN A 70 -10.67 0.02 1.30
CA ASN A 70 -10.15 1.34 1.61
C ASN A 70 -10.07 2.20 0.34
N ARG A 71 -11.10 3.01 0.09
CA ARG A 71 -11.19 3.82 -1.12
C ARG A 71 -10.54 5.20 -0.93
N PRO A 72 -9.83 5.73 -1.95
CA PRO A 72 -9.35 7.10 -1.96
C PRO A 72 -10.51 8.08 -1.73
N PRO A 73 -10.33 9.14 -0.92
CA PRO A 73 -11.41 9.99 -0.43
C PRO A 73 -11.79 11.05 -1.47
N LEU A 74 -12.20 10.58 -2.63
CA LEU A 74 -12.72 11.38 -3.73
C LEU A 74 -14.20 10.99 -3.90
N GLY A 75 -15.05 11.94 -4.24
CA GLY A 75 -16.48 11.75 -4.49
C GLY A 75 -16.77 11.44 -5.95
N MET A 76 -18.05 11.30 -6.29
CA MET A 76 -18.48 11.15 -7.69
C MET A 76 -18.42 12.49 -8.44
N VAL A 77 -18.73 13.60 -7.76
CA VAL A 77 -18.76 14.97 -8.33
C VAL A 77 -17.44 15.71 -8.11
N ARG A 78 -16.30 15.04 -8.35
CA ARG A 78 -14.93 15.61 -8.30
C ARG A 78 -14.51 16.36 -7.01
N ASP A 79 -15.28 16.27 -5.94
CA ASP A 79 -14.91 16.82 -4.63
C ASP A 79 -14.42 15.77 -3.66
N PHE A 80 -13.78 16.17 -2.57
CA PHE A 80 -13.30 15.24 -1.56
C PHE A 80 -14.47 14.61 -0.77
N VAL A 81 -14.30 13.38 -0.32
CA VAL A 81 -15.18 12.78 0.70
C VAL A 81 -14.47 12.92 2.03
N VAL A 82 -14.98 13.81 2.88
CA VAL A 82 -14.39 14.13 4.18
C VAL A 82 -15.19 13.51 5.31
N ASP A 83 -14.49 13.15 6.38
CA ASP A 83 -15.07 12.72 7.64
C ASP A 83 -14.70 13.75 8.72
N GLY A 84 -15.70 14.33 9.38
CA GLY A 84 -15.49 15.45 10.31
C GLY A 84 -14.75 16.64 9.68
N GLY A 85 -14.97 16.91 8.38
CA GLY A 85 -14.29 17.99 7.64
C GLY A 85 -12.82 17.73 7.31
N THR A 86 -12.30 16.52 7.55
CA THR A 86 -10.90 16.18 7.32
C THR A 86 -10.71 14.92 6.47
N LEU A 87 -9.50 14.76 5.93
CA LEU A 87 -9.04 13.63 5.13
C LEU A 87 -7.87 12.94 5.82
N ASP A 88 -7.93 11.61 5.98
CA ASP A 88 -6.78 10.84 6.44
C ASP A 88 -5.83 10.52 5.28
N LEU A 89 -4.74 11.27 5.18
CA LEU A 89 -3.72 11.10 4.14
C LEU A 89 -2.96 9.78 4.26
N LYS A 90 -2.85 9.21 5.47
CA LYS A 90 -2.18 7.93 5.65
C LYS A 90 -3.12 6.80 5.22
N LEU A 91 -4.27 6.72 5.87
CA LEU A 91 -5.22 5.63 5.68
C LEU A 91 -5.79 5.66 4.26
N ASN A 92 -6.43 6.75 3.84
CA ASN A 92 -7.13 6.78 2.56
C ASN A 92 -6.28 7.34 1.41
N GLY A 93 -5.14 7.96 1.70
CA GLY A 93 -4.24 8.52 0.69
C GLY A 93 -3.09 7.60 0.31
N VAL A 94 -2.27 7.20 1.28
CA VAL A 94 -1.04 6.41 1.04
C VAL A 94 -1.32 4.91 0.96
N SER A 95 -2.11 4.36 1.88
CA SER A 95 -2.32 2.90 1.96
C SER A 95 -2.81 2.26 0.65
N PRO A 96 -3.74 2.86 -0.14
CA PRO A 96 -4.16 2.27 -1.42
C PRO A 96 -3.00 1.97 -2.38
N PHE A 97 -1.97 2.83 -2.41
CA PHE A 97 -0.78 2.59 -3.22
C PHE A 97 0.11 1.50 -2.64
N VAL A 98 0.30 1.50 -1.33
CA VAL A 98 1.14 0.52 -0.62
C VAL A 98 0.58 -0.88 -0.77
N ASP A 99 -0.73 -1.04 -0.59
CA ASP A 99 -1.39 -2.34 -0.64
C ASP A 99 -1.40 -2.92 -2.05
N ALA A 100 -1.76 -2.10 -3.06
CA ALA A 100 -1.70 -2.54 -4.46
C ALA A 100 -0.27 -2.89 -4.89
N ALA A 101 0.73 -2.08 -4.52
CA ALA A 101 2.14 -2.37 -4.82
C ALA A 101 2.60 -3.69 -4.18
N ARG A 102 2.18 -3.98 -2.94
CA ARG A 102 2.47 -5.24 -2.27
C ARG A 102 1.88 -6.42 -3.03
N ILE A 103 0.60 -6.36 -3.37
CA ILE A 103 -0.09 -7.43 -4.10
C ILE A 103 0.56 -7.67 -5.46
N PHE A 104 0.81 -6.59 -6.23
CA PHE A 104 1.51 -6.69 -7.52
C PHE A 104 2.91 -7.29 -7.39
N SER A 105 3.66 -6.91 -6.35
CA SER A 105 4.99 -7.50 -6.13
C SER A 105 4.93 -8.99 -5.79
N LEU A 106 3.94 -9.43 -5.02
CA LEU A 106 3.76 -10.84 -4.70
C LEU A 106 3.36 -11.65 -5.95
N ALA A 107 2.40 -11.14 -6.71
CA ALA A 107 1.99 -11.75 -7.98
C ALA A 107 3.14 -11.84 -9.00
N ALA A 108 4.04 -10.85 -9.01
CA ALA A 108 5.19 -10.80 -9.91
C ALA A 108 6.47 -11.48 -9.37
N GLY A 109 6.45 -12.05 -8.16
CA GLY A 109 7.65 -12.64 -7.55
C GLY A 109 8.75 -11.62 -7.21
N VAL A 110 8.40 -10.35 -7.03
CA VAL A 110 9.32 -9.25 -6.73
C VAL A 110 9.61 -9.15 -5.23
N ALA A 111 10.88 -9.30 -4.86
CA ALA A 111 11.36 -9.27 -3.48
C ALA A 111 11.44 -7.86 -2.83
N ALA A 112 11.28 -6.78 -3.61
CA ALA A 112 11.42 -5.42 -3.12
C ALA A 112 10.40 -5.09 -2.02
N THR A 113 10.80 -4.23 -1.07
CA THR A 113 9.95 -3.77 0.04
C THR A 113 9.55 -2.29 -0.09
N ASN A 114 10.27 -1.50 -0.89
CA ASN A 114 9.90 -0.13 -1.20
C ASN A 114 8.72 -0.08 -2.19
N THR A 115 7.67 0.70 -1.90
CA THR A 115 6.45 0.80 -2.71
C THR A 115 6.70 1.19 -4.17
N ALA A 116 7.50 2.22 -4.43
CA ALA A 116 7.81 2.67 -5.79
C ALA A 116 8.63 1.61 -6.55
N GLN A 117 9.60 0.99 -5.88
CA GLN A 117 10.40 -0.08 -6.45
C GLN A 117 9.54 -1.32 -6.78
N ARG A 118 8.60 -1.70 -5.90
CA ARG A 118 7.63 -2.77 -6.15
C ARG A 118 6.83 -2.52 -7.42
N LEU A 119 6.25 -1.33 -7.55
CA LEU A 119 5.46 -0.97 -8.73
C LEU A 119 6.31 -1.05 -10.01
N ARG A 120 7.51 -0.45 -10.01
CA ARG A 120 8.40 -0.47 -11.18
C ARG A 120 8.84 -1.87 -11.58
N LEU A 121 9.19 -2.72 -10.61
CA LEU A 121 9.67 -4.07 -10.87
C LEU A 121 8.55 -5.05 -11.23
N ALA A 122 7.34 -4.86 -10.70
CA ALA A 122 6.19 -5.70 -11.03
C ALA A 122 5.57 -5.34 -12.39
N ALA A 123 5.67 -4.09 -12.81
CA ALA A 123 5.04 -3.58 -14.03
C ALA A 123 5.31 -4.41 -15.29
N PRO A 124 6.56 -4.79 -15.61
CA PRO A 124 6.86 -5.54 -16.83
C PRO A 124 6.23 -6.94 -16.81
N VAL A 125 6.24 -7.61 -15.65
CA VAL A 125 5.67 -8.95 -15.46
C VAL A 125 4.14 -8.91 -15.60
N LEU A 126 3.52 -7.89 -15.01
CA LEU A 126 2.06 -7.68 -15.03
C LEU A 126 1.57 -6.93 -16.28
N LYS A 127 2.46 -6.61 -17.23
CA LYS A 127 2.16 -5.86 -18.46
C LYS A 127 1.45 -4.52 -18.18
N ILE A 128 1.88 -3.82 -17.14
CA ILE A 128 1.41 -2.47 -16.81
C ILE A 128 2.31 -1.46 -17.54
N PRO A 129 1.77 -0.48 -18.29
CA PRO A 129 2.57 0.55 -18.93
C PRO A 129 3.42 1.35 -17.93
N ALA A 130 4.70 1.57 -18.24
CA ALA A 130 5.62 2.28 -17.34
C ALA A 130 5.13 3.71 -17.00
N ALA A 131 4.53 4.41 -17.96
CA ALA A 131 3.97 5.75 -17.75
C ALA A 131 2.82 5.76 -16.73
N GLU A 132 2.01 4.71 -16.69
CA GLU A 132 0.92 4.56 -15.71
C GLU A 132 1.50 4.37 -14.29
N VAL A 133 2.52 3.53 -14.18
CA VAL A 133 3.24 3.29 -12.92
C VAL A 133 3.91 4.55 -12.39
N GLU A 134 4.59 5.32 -13.24
CA GLU A 134 5.20 6.58 -12.80
C GLU A 134 4.14 7.60 -12.36
N GLY A 135 2.96 7.63 -13.02
CA GLY A 135 1.82 8.43 -12.57
C GLY A 135 1.36 8.08 -11.15
N TRP A 136 1.28 6.79 -10.83
CA TRP A 136 0.96 6.32 -9.48
C TRP A 136 2.03 6.70 -8.45
N ILE A 137 3.31 6.56 -8.81
CA ILE A 137 4.44 6.86 -7.94
C ILE A 137 4.51 8.36 -7.63
N VAL A 138 4.32 9.22 -8.63
CA VAL A 138 4.26 10.69 -8.44
C VAL A 138 3.13 11.07 -7.50
N ALA A 139 1.94 10.48 -7.68
CA ALA A 139 0.79 10.70 -6.80
C ALA A 139 1.07 10.27 -5.35
N LEU A 140 1.65 9.08 -5.15
CA LEU A 140 2.06 8.59 -3.84
C LEU A 140 3.04 9.55 -3.15
N HIS A 141 4.09 9.95 -3.85
CA HIS A 141 5.11 10.85 -3.31
C HIS A 141 4.53 12.22 -2.94
N PHE A 142 3.62 12.76 -3.75
CA PHE A 142 2.93 14.01 -3.42
C PHE A 142 2.14 13.90 -2.11
N ILE A 143 1.33 12.85 -1.95
CA ILE A 143 0.54 12.64 -0.73
C ILE A 143 1.45 12.46 0.49
N GLN A 144 2.54 11.70 0.35
CA GLN A 144 3.53 11.53 1.43
C GLN A 144 4.20 12.85 1.81
N LEU A 145 4.59 13.66 0.83
CA LEU A 145 5.20 14.96 1.07
C LEU A 145 4.23 15.91 1.79
N LEU A 146 2.98 15.98 1.33
CA LEU A 146 1.94 16.79 1.97
C LEU A 146 1.72 16.36 3.42
N ARG A 147 1.64 15.04 3.66
CA ARG A 147 1.51 14.47 5.00
C ARG A 147 2.71 14.83 5.89
N LEU A 148 3.93 14.71 5.40
CA LEU A 148 5.14 15.01 6.18
C LEU A 148 5.22 16.51 6.53
N ARG A 149 4.87 17.40 5.60
CA ARG A 149 4.80 18.85 5.87
C ARG A 149 3.79 19.16 6.97
N HIS A 150 2.59 18.60 6.85
CA HIS A 150 1.55 18.78 7.86
C HIS A 150 1.97 18.26 9.25
N GLN A 151 2.61 17.09 9.31
CA GLN A 151 3.16 16.56 10.56
C GLN A 151 4.24 17.45 11.16
N HIS A 152 5.08 18.04 10.33
CA HIS A 152 6.10 18.98 10.76
C HIS A 152 5.48 20.25 11.35
N GLU A 153 4.46 20.81 10.71
CA GLU A 153 3.72 21.98 11.21
C GLU A 153 3.05 21.71 12.58
N LEU A 154 2.51 20.50 12.75
CA LEU A 154 1.88 20.08 14.02
C LEU A 154 2.87 19.65 15.10
N SER A 155 4.14 19.38 14.77
CA SER A 155 5.13 18.90 15.75
C SER A 155 5.46 19.92 16.86
N GLY A 156 5.07 21.19 16.68
CA GLY A 156 5.12 22.22 17.71
C GLY A 156 3.81 22.45 18.48
N ALA A 157 2.73 21.74 18.14
CA ALA A 157 1.40 21.88 18.74
C ALA A 157 1.02 20.65 19.60
N ALA A 158 0.12 20.83 20.56
CA ALA A 158 -0.31 19.78 21.51
C ALA A 158 -1.13 18.62 20.88
N GLU A 159 -1.22 18.54 19.55
CA GLU A 159 -2.12 17.66 18.78
C GLU A 159 -1.37 16.56 18.02
N ALA A 160 -0.36 15.93 18.64
CA ALA A 160 0.47 14.88 18.02
C ALA A 160 -0.33 13.67 17.46
N GLY A 161 -1.60 13.49 17.86
CA GLY A 161 -2.49 12.42 17.38
C GLY A 161 -3.19 12.68 16.04
N THR A 162 -3.24 13.92 15.54
CA THR A 162 -4.00 14.28 14.33
C THR A 162 -3.15 14.36 13.07
N GLY A 163 -1.84 14.14 13.15
CA GLY A 163 -0.90 14.43 12.05
C GLY A 163 -1.09 13.68 10.73
N ASN A 164 -2.04 12.74 10.63
CA ASN A 164 -2.41 12.15 9.34
C ASN A 164 -3.63 12.83 8.69
N ARG A 165 -4.38 13.64 9.43
CA ARG A 165 -5.65 14.21 9.02
C ARG A 165 -5.49 15.67 8.65
N ILE A 166 -5.87 16.05 7.43
CA ILE A 166 -5.86 17.44 6.98
C ILE A 166 -7.26 17.94 6.69
N ASN A 167 -7.51 19.23 6.89
CA ASN A 167 -8.69 19.88 6.31
C ASN A 167 -8.35 20.33 4.87
N PRO A 168 -8.98 19.77 3.83
CA PRO A 168 -8.68 20.14 2.44
C PRO A 168 -9.01 21.59 2.08
N ASP A 169 -9.84 22.27 2.87
CA ASP A 169 -10.20 23.68 2.65
C ASP A 169 -9.15 24.64 3.22
N GLN A 170 -8.20 24.13 4.02
CA GLN A 170 -7.03 24.89 4.49
C GLN A 170 -5.83 24.77 3.54
N LEU A 171 -5.92 23.91 2.52
CA LEU A 171 -4.90 23.83 1.47
C LEU A 171 -5.02 25.01 0.51
N ASN A 172 -3.87 25.46 -0.02
CA ASN A 172 -3.91 26.36 -1.17
C ASN A 172 -4.53 25.66 -2.41
N ASP A 173 -5.04 26.47 -3.34
CA ASP A 173 -5.76 25.97 -4.53
C ASP A 173 -4.95 24.99 -5.38
N LEU A 174 -3.64 25.18 -5.48
CA LEU A 174 -2.76 24.34 -6.28
C LEU A 174 -2.61 22.96 -5.63
N ASP A 175 -2.23 22.90 -4.36
CA ASP A 175 -2.09 21.65 -3.60
C ASP A 175 -3.42 20.91 -3.53
N ARG A 176 -4.54 21.62 -3.37
CA ARG A 176 -5.89 21.05 -3.41
C ARG A 176 -6.18 20.36 -4.74
N ARG A 177 -5.80 20.98 -5.87
CA ARG A 177 -5.96 20.39 -7.22
C ARG A 177 -5.05 19.18 -7.44
N ILE A 178 -3.79 19.28 -7.03
CA ILE A 178 -2.82 18.17 -7.17
C ILE A 178 -3.26 16.98 -6.31
N LEU A 179 -3.74 17.22 -5.08
CA LEU A 179 -4.25 16.16 -4.21
C LEU A 179 -5.45 15.43 -4.84
N LYS A 180 -6.37 16.17 -5.46
CA LYS A 180 -7.49 15.56 -6.22
C LYS A 180 -6.97 14.66 -7.35
N GLU A 181 -5.96 15.10 -8.09
CA GLU A 181 -5.36 14.28 -9.15
C GLU A 181 -4.63 13.06 -8.60
N ALA A 182 -3.93 13.20 -7.48
CA ALA A 182 -3.27 12.09 -6.81
C ALA A 182 -4.29 10.99 -6.39
N PHE A 183 -5.45 11.38 -5.84
CA PHE A 183 -6.52 10.42 -5.55
C PHE A 183 -7.16 9.81 -6.80
N ARG A 184 -7.16 10.50 -7.95
CA ARG A 184 -7.57 9.87 -9.23
C ARG A 184 -6.58 8.79 -9.65
N GLN A 185 -5.28 9.00 -9.45
CA GLN A 185 -4.27 7.97 -9.71
C GLN A 185 -4.44 6.78 -8.78
N ALA A 186 -4.73 7.01 -7.49
CA ALA A 186 -5.05 5.94 -6.54
C ALA A 186 -6.27 5.12 -6.99
N ARG A 187 -7.32 5.78 -7.49
CA ARG A 187 -8.51 5.10 -8.05
C ARG A 187 -8.18 4.30 -9.31
N LYS A 188 -7.35 4.82 -10.21
CA LYS A 188 -6.91 4.07 -11.42
C LYS A 188 -6.14 2.82 -11.03
N LEU A 189 -5.22 2.94 -10.07
CA LEU A 189 -4.48 1.82 -9.51
C LEU A 189 -5.42 0.76 -8.92
N GLN A 190 -6.40 1.18 -8.11
CA GLN A 190 -7.40 0.26 -7.55
C GLN A 190 -8.30 -0.36 -8.62
N ALA A 191 -8.68 0.38 -9.66
CA ALA A 191 -9.44 -0.17 -10.78
C ALA A 191 -8.64 -1.24 -11.54
N ARG A 192 -7.34 -1.02 -11.71
CA ARG A 192 -6.44 -2.02 -12.28
C ARG A 192 -6.37 -3.27 -11.41
N LEU A 193 -6.18 -3.10 -10.10
CA LEU A 193 -6.18 -4.20 -9.14
C LEU A 193 -7.50 -4.98 -9.17
N ALA A 194 -8.64 -4.29 -9.17
CA ALA A 194 -9.96 -4.90 -9.25
C ALA A 194 -10.15 -5.72 -10.53
N MET A 195 -9.70 -5.19 -11.68
CA MET A 195 -9.72 -5.90 -12.96
C MET A 195 -8.86 -7.18 -12.93
N ASP A 196 -7.62 -7.10 -12.43
CA ASP A 196 -6.70 -8.24 -12.40
C ASP A 196 -7.23 -9.39 -11.52
N TYR A 197 -8.06 -9.08 -10.51
CA TYR A 197 -8.60 -10.05 -9.55
C TYR A 197 -10.12 -10.28 -9.63
N HIS A 198 -10.80 -9.70 -10.62
CA HIS A 198 -12.25 -9.84 -10.87
C HIS A 198 -13.13 -9.42 -9.67
N LEU A 199 -12.86 -8.23 -9.12
CA LEU A 199 -13.52 -7.65 -7.92
C LEU A 199 -14.30 -6.36 -8.19
#